data_AF-A0A920HUL8-F1
#
_entry.id   AF-A0A920HUL8-F1
#
_cell.length_a   1.000
_cell.length_b   1.000
_cell.length_c   1.000
_cell.angle_alpha   90.00
_cell.angle_beta   90.00
_cell.angle_gamma   90.00
#
_symmetry.space_group_name_H-M   'P 1'
#
loop_
_entity.id
_entity.type
_entity.pdbx_description
1 polymer ?
#
loop_
_entity_poly.entity_id
_entity_poly.type
_entity_poly.pdbx_seq_one_letter_code
_entity_poly.pdbx_strand_id
1 'polypeptide(L)'
;MEVKDSIEKVCTIELESGKTKNFNNKQCKFKYRESIFKNECKNKYVITKVIFKLSKKHLNITSYGDVEKELKNLNLSINPKI
;
A
#
# COMPACT_ATOMS: atom_id res chain seq x y z
N MET A 1 8.02 4.49 2.44
CA MET A 1 7.10 3.37 2.21
C MET A 1 5.71 3.93 1.99
N GLU A 2 5.00 3.46 0.98
CA GLU A 2 3.59 3.69 0.74
C GLU A 2 2.84 2.35 0.70
N VAL A 3 1.51 2.36 0.83
CA VAL A 3 0.71 1.12 0.80
C VAL A 3 0.86 0.35 -0.51
N LYS A 4 1.18 1.03 -1.62
CA LYS A 4 1.44 0.40 -2.92
C LYS A 4 2.62 -0.58 -2.87
N ASP A 5 3.54 -0.40 -1.93
CA ASP A 5 4.74 -1.23 -1.83
C ASP A 5 4.41 -2.65 -1.31
N SER A 6 3.24 -2.83 -0.68
CA SER A 6 2.81 -4.10 -0.10
C SER A 6 1.47 -4.63 -0.64
N ILE A 7 0.70 -3.85 -1.39
CA ILE A 7 -0.56 -4.33 -2.00
C ILE A 7 -0.25 -5.31 -3.14
N GLU A 8 -0.81 -6.50 -3.10
CA GLU A 8 -0.75 -7.48 -4.19
C GLU A 8 -2.00 -7.41 -5.08
N LYS A 9 -3.17 -7.27 -4.46
CA LYS A 9 -4.47 -7.29 -5.15
C LYS A 9 -5.52 -6.42 -4.46
N VAL A 10 -6.34 -5.74 -5.25
CA VAL A 10 -7.53 -5.01 -4.82
C VAL A 10 -8.75 -5.68 -5.42
N CYS A 11 -9.65 -6.17 -4.57
CA CYS A 11 -10.92 -6.74 -5.00
C CYS A 11 -12.00 -5.66 -4.91
N THR A 12 -12.83 -5.60 -5.94
CA THR A 12 -13.87 -4.59 -6.07
C THR A 12 -15.17 -5.21 -6.57
N ILE A 13 -16.28 -4.51 -6.33
CA ILE A 13 -17.56 -4.74 -7.02
C ILE A 13 -17.79 -3.56 -7.95
N GLU A 14 -18.12 -3.84 -9.21
CA GLU A 14 -18.56 -2.83 -10.17
C GLU A 14 -20.00 -2.41 -9.86
N LEU A 15 -20.23 -1.11 -9.71
CA LEU A 15 -21.52 -0.58 -9.28
C LEU A 15 -22.64 -0.82 -10.29
N GLU A 16 -22.33 -0.76 -11.59
CA GLU A 16 -23.32 -0.92 -12.65
C GLU A 16 -23.78 -2.38 -12.80
N SER A 17 -22.84 -3.33 -12.74
CA SER A 17 -23.12 -4.74 -13.02
C SER A 17 -23.29 -5.61 -11.77
N GLY A 18 -22.87 -5.10 -10.60
CA GLY A 18 -22.77 -5.89 -9.37
C GLY A 18 -21.69 -6.98 -9.41
N LYS A 19 -20.88 -7.05 -10.47
CA LYS A 19 -19.89 -8.11 -10.66
C LYS A 19 -18.57 -7.78 -9.96
N THR A 20 -17.92 -8.83 -9.47
CA THR A 20 -16.59 -8.72 -8.88
C THR A 20 -15.53 -8.49 -9.95
N LYS A 21 -14.65 -7.52 -9.72
CA LYS A 21 -13.45 -7.27 -10.52
C LYS A 21 -12.24 -7.11 -9.61
N ASN A 22 -11.16 -7.82 -9.95
CA ASN A 22 -9.92 -7.79 -9.20
C ASN A 22 -8.85 -7.05 -10.01
N PHE A 23 -8.13 -6.15 -9.34
CA PHE A 23 -7.00 -5.41 -9.89
C PHE A 23 -5.72 -5.87 -9.20
N ASN A 24 -4.70 -6.24 -9.97
CA ASN A 24 -3.36 -6.42 -9.44
C ASN A 24 -2.70 -5.05 -9.19
N ASN A 25 -1.55 -5.04 -8.49
CA ASN A 25 -0.82 -3.81 -8.17
C ASN A 25 -0.58 -2.90 -9.39
N LYS A 26 -0.09 -3.47 -10.51
CA LYS A 26 0.20 -2.72 -11.74
C LYS A 26 -1.06 -2.09 -12.34
N GLN A 27 -2.18 -2.81 -12.34
CA GLN A 27 -3.47 -2.33 -12.83
C GLN A 27 -4.05 -1.19 -11.98
N CYS A 28 -3.71 -1.12 -10.68
CA CYS A 28 -4.15 -0.03 -9.81
C CYS A 28 -3.48 1.31 -10.13
N LYS A 29 -2.39 1.31 -10.92
CA LYS A 29 -1.63 2.48 -11.35
C LYS A 29 -1.28 3.44 -10.20
N PHE A 30 -0.84 2.89 -9.06
CA PHE A 30 -0.51 3.69 -7.88
C PHE A 30 0.64 4.67 -8.15
N LYS A 31 0.46 5.92 -7.73
CA LYS A 31 1.46 7.00 -7.71
C LYS A 31 1.39 7.70 -6.35
N TYR A 32 2.24 8.70 -6.12
CA TYR A 32 2.20 9.49 -4.88
C TYR A 32 0.80 10.06 -4.67
N ARG A 33 0.13 9.60 -3.60
CA ARG A 33 -1.27 9.93 -3.26
C ARG A 33 -2.30 9.67 -4.37
N GLU A 34 -2.00 8.88 -5.39
CA GLU A 34 -2.82 8.74 -6.60
C GLU A 34 -3.03 7.27 -7.00
N SER A 35 -4.16 6.99 -7.65
CA SER A 35 -4.50 5.66 -8.20
C SER A 35 -5.57 5.77 -9.29
N ILE A 36 -5.77 4.69 -10.04
CA ILE A 36 -6.84 4.59 -11.05
C ILE A 36 -8.24 4.80 -10.44
N PHE A 37 -8.43 4.47 -9.16
CA PHE A 37 -9.72 4.60 -8.44
C PHE A 37 -10.13 6.05 -8.18
N LYS A 38 -9.19 7.00 -8.22
CA LYS A 38 -9.48 8.44 -8.15
C LYS A 38 -9.83 9.06 -9.49
N ASN A 39 -9.54 8.36 -10.59
CA ASN A 39 -9.61 8.87 -11.96
C ASN A 39 -10.52 7.96 -12.82
N GLU A 40 -9.95 7.08 -13.65
CA GLU A 40 -10.72 6.30 -14.63
C GLU A 40 -11.79 5.38 -14.01
N CYS A 41 -11.54 4.91 -12.79
CA CYS A 41 -12.42 4.04 -12.01
C CYS A 41 -13.29 4.79 -10.98
N LYS A 42 -13.21 6.13 -10.94
CA LYS A 42 -13.99 6.95 -10.00
C LYS A 42 -15.48 6.69 -10.16
N ASN A 43 -16.17 6.45 -9.05
CA ASN A 43 -17.62 6.17 -8.99
C ASN A 43 -18.09 4.95 -9.82
N LYS A 44 -17.18 4.07 -10.25
CA LYS A 44 -17.53 2.84 -10.99
C LYS A 44 -17.38 1.58 -10.15
N TYR A 45 -16.49 1.60 -9.16
CA TYR A 45 -16.13 0.45 -8.36
C TYR A 45 -16.15 0.77 -6.87
N VAL A 46 -16.61 -0.17 -6.07
CA VAL A 46 -16.46 -0.17 -4.61
C VAL A 46 -15.36 -1.15 -4.24
N ILE A 47 -14.34 -0.68 -3.53
CA ILE A 47 -13.30 -1.56 -2.99
C ILE A 47 -13.88 -2.33 -1.81
N THR A 48 -13.83 -3.66 -1.88
CA THR A 48 -14.40 -4.53 -0.85
C THR A 48 -13.35 -5.30 -0.07
N LYS A 49 -12.19 -5.56 -0.67
CA LYS A 49 -11.08 -6.26 -0.03
C LYS A 49 -9.75 -5.83 -0.62
N VAL A 50 -8.72 -5.75 0.21
CA VAL A 50 -7.33 -5.53 -0.20
C VAL A 50 -6.49 -6.69 0.31
N ILE A 51 -5.63 -7.24 -0.55
CA ILE A 51 -4.68 -8.30 -0.21
C ILE A 51 -3.28 -7.69 -0.20
N PHE A 52 -2.60 -7.85 0.93
CA PHE A 52 -1.23 -7.40 1.14
C PHE A 52 -0.29 -8.60 1.13
N LYS A 53 0.89 -8.39 0.55
CA LYS A 53 2.03 -9.31 0.59
C LYS A 53 3.12 -8.66 1.41
N LEU A 54 3.36 -9.22 2.60
CA LEU A 54 4.33 -8.71 3.55
C LEU A 54 5.59 -9.58 3.53
N SER A 55 6.76 -8.96 3.73
CA SER A 55 8.01 -9.68 3.93
C SER A 55 8.05 -10.29 5.33
N LYS A 56 8.49 -11.55 5.44
CA LYS A 56 8.80 -12.18 6.74
C LYS A 56 10.07 -11.62 7.36
N LYS A 57 10.95 -11.02 6.56
CA LYS A 57 12.11 -10.27 7.04
C LYS A 57 11.70 -8.82 7.18
N HIS A 58 11.84 -8.26 8.39
CA HIS A 58 11.48 -6.87 8.65
C HIS A 58 12.29 -5.92 7.75
N LEU A 59 11.62 -5.04 7.03
CA LEU A 59 12.24 -3.93 6.31
C LEU A 59 11.98 -2.68 7.15
N ASN A 60 12.84 -2.42 8.14
CA ASN A 60 12.68 -1.28 9.04
C ASN A 60 12.99 0.03 8.29
N ILE A 61 11.99 0.60 7.63
CA ILE A 61 12.13 1.88 6.93
C ILE A 61 11.95 3.00 7.96
N THR A 62 13.06 3.41 8.57
CA THR A 62 13.11 4.42 9.65
C THR A 62 13.65 5.76 9.16
N SER A 63 13.78 5.95 7.85
CA SER A 63 14.33 7.18 7.23
C SER A 63 13.48 8.44 7.42
N TYR A 64 12.34 8.35 8.12
CA TYR A 64 11.56 9.52 8.49
C TYR A 64 12.24 10.22 9.67
N GLY A 65 12.54 11.50 9.52
CA GLY A 65 13.48 12.21 10.39
C GLY A 65 13.18 12.07 11.88
N ASP A 66 11.92 12.18 12.29
CA ASP A 66 11.57 12.09 13.72
C ASP A 66 11.60 10.65 14.25
N VAL A 67 11.33 9.65 13.42
CA VAL A 67 11.51 8.23 13.77
C VAL A 67 12.99 7.93 13.99
N GLU A 68 13.86 8.43 13.10
CA GLU A 68 15.30 8.26 13.24
C GLU A 68 15.86 8.95 14.48
N LYS A 69 15.42 10.19 14.77
CA LYS A 69 15.81 10.92 15.98
C LYS A 69 15.39 10.17 17.23
N GLU A 70 14.17 9.65 17.27
CA GLU A 70 13.67 8.96 18.44
C GLU A 70 14.39 7.63 18.68
N LEU A 71 14.70 6.88 17.63
CA LEU A 71 15.53 5.68 17.74
C LEU A 71 16.94 5.99 18.30
N LYS A 72 17.54 7.11 17.89
CA LYS A 72 18.81 7.60 18.45
C LYS A 72 18.67 7.96 19.93
N ASN A 73 17.62 8.68 20.32
CA ASN A 73 17.35 9.03 21.71
C ASN A 73 17.21 7.80 22.61
N LEU A 74 16.57 6.75 22.09
CA LEU A 74 16.35 5.48 22.80
C LEU A 74 17.57 4.55 22.76
N ASN A 75 18.68 4.95 22.15
CA ASN A 75 19.87 4.11 21.93
C ASN A 75 19.55 2.78 21.20
N LEU A 76 18.54 2.76 20.33
CA LEU A 76 18.12 1.59 19.58
C LEU A 76 18.71 1.59 18.17
N SER A 77 19.31 0.47 17.77
CA SER A 77 19.80 0.26 16.40
C SER A 77 18.76 -0.44 15.54
N ILE A 78 18.71 -0.10 14.25
CA ILE A 78 17.81 -0.69 13.26
C ILE A 78 18.21 -2.16 13.01
N ASN A 79 17.27 -3.11 13.15
CA ASN A 79 17.53 -4.54 12.94
C ASN A 79 16.36 -5.27 12.24
N PRO A 80 16.53 -5.83 11.02
CA PRO A 80 17.78 -5.97 10.28
C PRO A 80 18.30 -4.62 9.78
N LYS A 81 19.63 -4.51 9.75
CA LYS A 81 20.31 -3.45 9.00
C LYS A 81 19.95 -3.65 7.52
N ILE A 82 19.52 -2.58 6.88
CA ILE A 82 19.23 -2.53 5.43
C ILE A 82 20.53 -2.82 4.67
#